data_AF-A0AAD8Y5U2-F1
#
_entry.id   AF-A0AAD8Y5U2-F1
#
_cell.length_a   1.000
_cell.length_b   1.000
_cell.length_c   1.000
_cell.angle_alpha   90.00
_cell.angle_beta   90.00
_cell.angle_gamma   90.00
#
_symmetry.space_group_name_H-M   'P 1'
#
loop_
_entity.id
_entity.type
_entity.pdbx_description
1 polymer ?
#
loop_
_entity_poly.entity_id
_entity_poly.type
_entity_poly.pdbx_seq_one_letter_code
_entity_poly.pdbx_strand_id
1 'polypeptide(L)'
;MLVLTATRSLLRSNGAVLRQNVRLMSSVASSEIQAAAAGHNTTAKREIHSDPPQMKSAPPLQYASQPTYLPEDAADEKEEEAATSGMADRFKITAEVTVSKIFPAGFGWQSSSIFAEEYLGYSADSMAFALTTGLGDAIGVMAGHCVYYAAKKSITGDDSINMERETQTGLLLASAAFCSGTAWQPLVDVLQGANLPFMQVFAGTWIGCGTAFYLGLRGARTILSGPCKYIHEPTYENSKTDKSLSVAIGGATGFFVGTDTAYLPAQNFLFDVVGIHDATPQLMGCAIAGTSTGLGFVAAQTTLNAIYPAGKLWNDGK
;
A
#
# COMPACT_ATOMS: atom_id res chain seq x y z
N MET A 1 -50.19 -36.04 9.57
CA MET A 1 -50.18 -34.92 8.60
C MET A 1 -49.41 -33.71 9.16
N LEU A 2 -48.22 -33.93 9.74
CA LEU A 2 -47.46 -32.87 10.46
C LEU A 2 -45.93 -33.11 10.47
N VAL A 3 -45.42 -33.91 9.54
CA VAL A 3 -43.98 -34.24 9.41
C VAL A 3 -43.42 -33.88 8.03
N LEU A 4 -44.27 -33.45 7.08
CA LEU A 4 -43.87 -33.13 5.70
C LEU A 4 -43.57 -31.64 5.43
N THR A 5 -43.71 -30.77 6.43
CA THR A 5 -43.55 -29.32 6.25
C THR A 5 -42.16 -28.81 6.65
N ALA A 6 -41.39 -29.56 7.44
CA ALA A 6 -40.05 -29.14 7.91
C ALA A 6 -38.94 -29.33 6.86
N THR A 7 -39.09 -30.27 5.93
CA THR A 7 -38.05 -30.58 4.93
C THR A 7 -38.01 -29.61 3.74
N ARG A 8 -39.07 -28.82 3.52
CA ARG A 8 -39.10 -27.81 2.43
C ARG A 8 -38.46 -26.47 2.81
N SER A 9 -38.29 -26.17 4.09
CA SER A 9 -37.64 -24.93 4.54
C SER A 9 -36.11 -25.01 4.43
N LEU A 10 -35.51 -26.17 4.74
CA LEU A 10 -34.06 -26.40 4.65
C LEU A 10 -33.53 -26.45 3.20
N LEU A 11 -34.36 -26.84 2.22
CA LEU A 11 -33.96 -26.85 0.80
C LEU A 11 -34.05 -25.47 0.11
N ARG A 12 -34.73 -24.48 0.70
CA ARG A 12 -34.74 -23.10 0.19
C ARG A 12 -33.56 -22.26 0.67
N SER A 13 -32.96 -22.60 1.81
CA SER A 13 -31.79 -21.89 2.35
C SER A 13 -30.50 -22.18 1.55
N ASN A 14 -30.36 -23.38 0.99
CA ASN A 14 -29.15 -23.77 0.24
C ASN A 14 -29.16 -23.31 -1.24
N GLY A 15 -30.31 -22.92 -1.78
CA GLY A 15 -30.42 -22.42 -3.16
C GLY A 15 -30.02 -20.95 -3.32
N ALA A 16 -30.07 -20.16 -2.25
CA ALA A 16 -29.64 -18.75 -2.27
C ALA A 16 -28.11 -18.62 -2.20
N VAL A 17 -27.46 -19.46 -1.40
CA VAL A 17 -25.99 -19.50 -1.26
C VAL A 17 -25.32 -19.95 -2.56
N LEU A 18 -25.91 -20.90 -3.29
CA LEU A 18 -25.36 -21.34 -4.58
C LEU A 18 -25.56 -20.34 -5.73
N ARG A 19 -26.48 -19.37 -5.62
CA ARG A 19 -26.68 -18.33 -6.66
C ARG A 19 -25.81 -17.10 -6.47
N GLN A 20 -25.27 -16.84 -5.27
CA GLN A 20 -24.33 -15.75 -5.05
C GLN A 20 -22.93 -16.06 -5.61
N ASN A 21 -22.46 -17.30 -5.50
CA ASN A 21 -21.12 -17.68 -6.00
C ASN A 21 -21.01 -17.67 -7.54
N VAL A 22 -22.13 -17.75 -8.27
CA VAL A 22 -22.13 -17.70 -9.75
C VAL A 22 -22.04 -16.26 -10.28
N ARG A 23 -22.34 -15.25 -9.45
CA ARG A 23 -22.35 -13.85 -9.90
C ARG A 23 -20.98 -13.16 -9.82
N LEU A 24 -19.99 -13.82 -9.24
CA LEU A 24 -18.57 -13.42 -9.28
C LEU A 24 -17.92 -13.60 -10.66
N MET A 25 -18.63 -14.11 -11.67
CA MET A 25 -18.03 -14.44 -12.98
C MET A 25 -18.81 -13.99 -14.23
N SER A 26 -19.53 -12.85 -14.20
CA SER A 26 -20.22 -12.38 -15.43
C SER A 26 -20.18 -10.87 -15.74
N SER A 27 -19.24 -10.09 -15.21
CA SER A 27 -19.04 -8.71 -15.73
C SER A 27 -18.02 -8.61 -16.87
N VAL A 28 -17.27 -9.68 -17.18
CA VAL A 28 -16.56 -9.80 -18.47
C VAL A 28 -17.54 -10.30 -19.53
N ALA A 29 -18.54 -9.47 -19.83
CA ALA A 29 -19.35 -9.66 -21.01
C ALA A 29 -18.47 -9.41 -22.23
N SER A 30 -18.32 -10.44 -23.06
CA SER A 30 -17.64 -10.43 -24.35
C SER A 30 -18.10 -9.24 -25.20
N SER A 31 -17.26 -8.21 -25.35
CA SER A 31 -17.46 -7.17 -26.37
C SER A 31 -16.87 -7.66 -27.69
N GLU A 32 -17.57 -8.56 -28.36
CA GLU A 32 -17.36 -8.84 -29.78
C GLU A 32 -18.22 -7.88 -30.63
N ILE A 33 -17.51 -7.11 -31.46
CA ILE A 33 -17.91 -6.55 -32.76
C ILE A 33 -18.93 -5.39 -32.74
N GLN A 34 -18.42 -4.18 -32.95
CA GLN A 34 -18.88 -3.33 -34.06
C GLN A 34 -17.73 -2.45 -34.57
N ALA A 35 -17.11 -2.91 -35.66
CA ALA A 35 -16.32 -2.09 -36.54
C ALA A 35 -17.27 -1.30 -37.47
N ALA A 36 -17.18 0.03 -37.45
CA ALA A 36 -17.66 0.86 -38.54
C ALA A 36 -16.83 2.16 -38.62
N ALA A 37 -16.26 2.35 -39.81
CA ALA A 37 -15.37 3.41 -40.27
C ALA A 37 -15.84 4.86 -40.09
N ALA A 38 -14.86 5.77 -39.93
CA ALA A 38 -14.64 7.02 -40.67
C ALA A 38 -13.69 7.89 -39.82
N GLY A 39 -12.47 8.23 -40.21
CA GLY A 39 -12.15 9.01 -41.40
C GLY A 39 -11.87 10.46 -40.98
N HIS A 40 -10.63 10.79 -40.62
CA HIS A 40 -10.11 12.15 -40.82
C HIS A 40 -8.58 12.20 -40.78
N ASN A 41 -7.98 12.38 -41.95
CA ASN A 41 -6.66 12.95 -42.14
C ASN A 41 -6.76 14.47 -42.09
N THR A 42 -5.95 15.12 -41.25
CA THR A 42 -5.35 16.43 -41.54
C THR A 42 -4.03 16.55 -40.79
N THR A 43 -2.95 16.45 -41.55
CA THR A 43 -1.56 16.65 -41.13
C THR A 43 -1.31 18.15 -40.98
N ALA A 44 -1.16 18.65 -39.75
CA ALA A 44 -0.64 19.99 -39.48
C ALA A 44 0.77 19.87 -38.89
N LYS A 45 1.77 20.08 -39.75
CA LYS A 45 3.20 20.09 -39.40
C LYS A 45 3.48 21.40 -38.65
N ARG A 46 3.69 21.31 -37.32
CA ARG A 46 4.09 22.45 -36.49
C ARG A 46 5.62 22.49 -36.43
N GLU A 47 6.22 23.48 -37.10
CA GLU A 47 7.64 23.78 -36.93
C GLU A 47 7.85 24.44 -35.57
N ILE A 48 8.60 23.77 -34.69
CA ILE A 48 8.99 24.28 -33.38
C ILE A 48 10.41 24.82 -33.52
N HIS A 49 10.54 26.14 -33.60
CA HIS A 49 11.82 26.82 -33.51
C HIS A 49 12.25 26.80 -32.03
N SER A 50 13.33 26.09 -31.74
CA SER A 50 13.89 25.95 -30.39
C SER A 50 15.31 26.50 -30.39
N ASP A 51 15.46 27.80 -30.09
CA ASP A 51 16.76 28.32 -29.65
C ASP A 51 16.88 28.07 -28.14
N PRO A 52 17.92 27.35 -27.67
CA PRO A 52 18.11 27.14 -26.25
C PRO A 52 18.59 28.44 -25.58
N PRO A 53 17.97 28.88 -24.47
CA PRO A 53 18.49 29.99 -23.70
C PRO A 53 19.85 29.62 -23.08
N GLN A 54 20.87 30.42 -23.35
CA GLN A 54 22.16 30.34 -22.68
C GLN A 54 21.99 30.64 -21.18
N MET A 55 21.97 29.58 -20.36
CA MET A 55 22.06 29.72 -18.90
C MET A 55 23.49 30.10 -18.52
N LYS A 56 23.65 31.32 -18.01
CA LYS A 56 24.85 31.72 -17.27
C LYS A 56 24.93 30.86 -16.00
N SER A 57 26.07 30.22 -15.80
CA SER A 57 26.37 29.37 -14.65
C SER A 57 26.22 30.15 -13.34
N ALA A 58 25.18 29.83 -12.56
CA ALA A 58 25.07 30.29 -11.18
C ALA A 58 26.13 29.56 -10.33
N PRO A 59 26.75 30.25 -9.35
CA PRO A 59 27.72 29.63 -8.45
C PRO A 59 27.06 28.53 -7.60
N PRO A 60 27.82 27.48 -7.22
CA PRO A 60 27.29 26.36 -6.45
C PRO A 60 26.82 26.83 -5.08
N LEU A 61 25.51 26.72 -4.83
CA LEU A 61 24.93 26.83 -3.50
C LEU A 61 25.43 25.66 -2.65
N GLN A 62 26.37 25.92 -1.73
CA GLN A 62 26.71 25.01 -0.66
C GLN A 62 25.55 25.00 0.34
N TYR A 63 24.59 24.09 0.14
CA TYR A 63 23.58 23.78 1.14
C TYR A 63 24.22 22.87 2.19
N ALA A 64 24.56 23.43 3.35
CA ALA A 64 24.85 22.63 4.52
C ALA A 64 23.56 21.89 4.90
N SER A 65 23.55 20.56 4.72
CA SER A 65 22.45 19.71 5.16
C SER A 65 22.38 19.78 6.69
N GLN A 66 21.40 20.52 7.21
CA GLN A 66 21.06 20.46 8.63
C GLN A 66 20.61 19.02 8.96
N PRO A 67 21.09 18.43 10.07
CA PRO A 67 20.73 17.08 10.47
C PRO A 67 19.21 16.92 10.60
N THR A 68 18.74 15.74 10.18
CA THR A 68 17.31 15.43 10.07
C THR A 68 16.75 15.07 11.45
N TYR A 69 16.48 16.12 12.23
CA TYR A 69 15.68 16.22 13.46
C TYR A 69 15.30 14.94 14.24
N LEU A 70 15.98 14.76 15.37
CA LEU A 70 15.34 14.72 16.69
C LEU A 70 15.51 16.12 17.33
N PRO A 71 14.52 16.69 18.05
CA PRO A 71 14.82 17.78 18.96
C PRO A 71 15.62 17.21 20.13
N GLU A 72 16.91 17.54 20.16
CA GLU A 72 17.75 17.46 21.36
C GLU A 72 17.24 18.46 22.39
N ASP A 73 16.21 18.10 23.16
CA ASP A 73 16.02 18.67 24.49
C ASP A 73 16.95 17.94 25.49
N ALA A 74 18.23 17.89 25.17
CA ALA A 74 19.32 17.54 26.08
C ALA A 74 20.64 17.93 25.41
N ALA A 75 21.17 19.09 25.78
CA ALA A 75 22.54 19.47 25.49
C ALA A 75 23.49 18.44 26.11
N ASP A 76 23.89 17.45 25.32
CA ASP A 76 25.07 16.64 25.52
C ASP A 76 25.71 16.47 24.14
N GLU A 77 26.62 17.39 23.82
CA GLU A 77 27.53 17.32 22.67
C GLU A 77 28.41 16.07 22.80
N LYS A 78 27.87 14.90 22.45
CA LYS A 78 28.68 13.73 22.13
C LYS A 78 28.85 13.72 20.63
N GLU A 79 30.11 13.88 20.19
CA GLU A 79 30.55 13.63 18.83
C GLU A 79 29.81 12.40 18.29
N GLU A 80 29.00 12.61 17.24
CA GLU A 80 28.37 11.56 16.46
C GLU A 80 29.49 10.66 15.91
N GLU A 81 29.84 9.61 16.65
CA GLU A 81 30.29 8.38 16.02
C GLU A 81 29.20 8.09 14.98
N ALA A 82 29.57 8.21 13.70
CA ALA A 82 28.73 7.85 12.58
C ALA A 82 28.35 6.38 12.75
N ALA A 83 27.30 6.13 13.55
CA ALA A 83 26.81 4.82 13.87
C ALA A 83 26.39 4.23 12.54
N THR A 84 27.24 3.35 12.04
CA THR A 84 26.99 2.61 10.82
C THR A 84 25.83 1.68 11.16
N SER A 85 24.60 2.15 10.94
CA SER A 85 23.39 1.33 11.04
C SER A 85 23.68 0.03 10.29
N GLY A 86 23.76 -1.06 11.04
CA GLY A 86 24.18 -2.33 10.50
C GLY A 86 23.10 -2.91 9.60
N MET A 87 23.47 -3.82 8.71
CA MET A 87 22.48 -4.58 7.94
C MET A 87 21.49 -5.31 8.85
N ALA A 88 21.92 -5.76 10.02
CA ALA A 88 21.07 -6.35 11.05
C ALA A 88 19.99 -5.39 11.58
N ASP A 89 20.34 -4.11 11.80
CA ASP A 89 19.40 -3.09 12.29
C ASP A 89 18.34 -2.79 11.23
N ARG A 90 18.74 -2.69 9.96
CA ARG A 90 17.82 -2.55 8.83
C ARG A 90 16.80 -3.67 8.80
N PHE A 91 17.23 -4.94 8.93
CA PHE A 91 16.33 -6.09 8.93
C PHE A 91 15.44 -6.15 10.17
N LYS A 92 15.95 -5.74 11.34
CA LYS A 92 15.16 -5.60 12.56
C LYS A 92 14.03 -4.59 12.36
N ILE A 93 14.34 -3.42 11.80
CA ILE A 93 13.34 -2.38 11.48
C ILE A 93 12.36 -2.90 10.42
N THR A 94 12.83 -3.58 9.38
CA THR A 94 11.97 -4.19 8.35
C THR A 94 10.98 -5.17 8.99
N ALA A 95 11.45 -6.10 9.83
CA ALA A 95 10.58 -7.06 10.51
C ALA A 95 9.56 -6.36 11.44
N GLU A 96 10.01 -5.36 12.19
CA GLU A 96 9.15 -4.54 13.06
C GLU A 96 8.06 -3.84 12.25
N VAL A 97 8.38 -3.23 11.11
CA VAL A 97 7.38 -2.59 10.23
C VAL A 97 6.45 -3.59 9.56
N THR A 98 6.96 -4.76 9.14
CA THR A 98 6.13 -5.82 8.57
C THR A 98 5.04 -6.26 9.54
N VAL A 99 5.40 -6.54 10.79
CA VAL A 99 4.45 -7.01 11.82
C VAL A 99 3.55 -5.87 12.29
N SER A 100 4.11 -4.69 12.56
CA SER A 100 3.35 -3.58 13.15
C SER A 100 2.45 -2.84 12.15
N LYS A 101 2.75 -2.86 10.85
CA LYS A 101 2.05 -2.01 9.88
C LYS A 101 1.60 -2.78 8.65
N ILE A 102 2.51 -3.48 7.96
CA ILE A 102 2.24 -4.02 6.62
C ILE A 102 1.28 -5.21 6.65
N PHE A 103 1.43 -6.12 7.60
CA PHE A 103 0.47 -7.20 7.78
C PHE A 103 -0.91 -6.66 8.17
N PRO A 104 -1.03 -5.80 9.21
CA PRO A 104 -2.30 -5.15 9.54
C PRO A 104 -2.94 -4.36 8.39
N ALA A 105 -2.15 -3.72 7.53
CA ALA A 105 -2.61 -3.02 6.32
C ALA A 105 -3.35 -3.97 5.37
N GLY A 106 -2.70 -5.05 4.93
CA GLY A 106 -3.30 -6.04 4.03
C GLY A 106 -4.51 -6.74 4.66
N PHE A 107 -4.43 -7.06 5.95
CA PHE A 107 -5.55 -7.62 6.70
C PHE A 107 -6.74 -6.65 6.76
N GLY A 108 -6.49 -5.38 7.06
CA GLY A 108 -7.51 -4.34 7.18
C GLY A 108 -8.18 -4.01 5.86
N TRP A 109 -7.41 -3.95 4.77
CA TRP A 109 -7.91 -3.79 3.41
C TRP A 109 -8.86 -4.94 3.05
N GLN A 110 -8.43 -6.20 3.23
CA GLN A 110 -9.24 -7.38 2.89
C GLN A 110 -10.47 -7.54 3.79
N SER A 111 -10.36 -7.17 5.07
CA SER A 111 -11.52 -7.16 5.96
C SER A 111 -12.56 -6.14 5.50
N SER A 112 -12.10 -5.00 4.98
CA SER A 112 -12.97 -3.92 4.52
C SER A 112 -13.54 -4.17 3.14
N SER A 113 -12.88 -4.97 2.28
CA SER A 113 -13.45 -5.40 0.99
C SER A 113 -14.64 -6.33 1.22
N ILE A 114 -14.50 -7.30 2.13
CA ILE A 114 -15.60 -8.17 2.57
C ILE A 114 -16.74 -7.34 3.15
N PHE A 115 -16.43 -6.36 4.01
CA PHE A 115 -17.45 -5.48 4.58
C PHE A 115 -18.18 -4.66 3.50
N ALA A 116 -17.43 -4.06 2.57
CA ALA A 116 -17.97 -3.25 1.48
C ALA A 116 -18.88 -4.07 0.56
N GLU A 117 -18.48 -5.28 0.18
CA GLU A 117 -19.26 -6.13 -0.73
C GLU A 117 -20.46 -6.77 -0.03
N GLU A 118 -20.24 -7.46 1.09
CA GLU A 118 -21.27 -8.32 1.69
C GLU A 118 -22.30 -7.53 2.52
N TYR A 119 -21.90 -6.41 3.13
CA TYR A 119 -22.75 -5.67 4.05
C TYR A 119 -23.22 -4.33 3.48
N LEU A 120 -22.38 -3.64 2.70
CA LEU A 120 -22.75 -2.38 2.06
C LEU A 120 -23.29 -2.56 0.63
N GLY A 121 -23.03 -3.71 0.00
CA GLY A 121 -23.49 -4.00 -1.36
C GLY A 121 -22.77 -3.17 -2.42
N TYR A 122 -21.55 -2.69 -2.15
CA TYR A 122 -20.74 -1.96 -3.11
C TYR A 122 -20.13 -2.92 -4.13
N SER A 123 -20.15 -2.53 -5.41
CA SER A 123 -19.41 -3.25 -6.44
C SER A 123 -17.92 -2.93 -6.35
N ALA A 124 -17.07 -3.90 -6.68
CA ALA A 124 -15.61 -3.74 -6.62
C ALA A 124 -15.10 -2.58 -7.49
N ASP A 125 -15.74 -2.33 -8.64
CA ASP A 125 -15.41 -1.25 -9.57
C ASP A 125 -15.91 0.15 -9.13
N SER A 126 -16.52 0.25 -7.94
CA SER A 126 -17.07 1.51 -7.44
C SER A 126 -16.04 2.30 -6.62
N MET A 127 -16.12 3.63 -6.70
CA MET A 127 -15.35 4.52 -5.83
C MET A 127 -15.66 4.30 -4.34
N ALA A 128 -16.89 3.90 -4.00
CA ALA A 128 -17.28 3.64 -2.62
C ALA A 128 -16.56 2.41 -2.05
N PHE A 129 -16.39 1.35 -2.86
CA PHE A 129 -15.58 0.20 -2.49
C PHE A 129 -14.12 0.60 -2.28
N ALA A 130 -13.52 1.30 -3.25
CA ALA A 130 -12.13 1.78 -3.16
C ALA A 130 -11.88 2.63 -1.91
N LEU A 131 -12.75 3.59 -1.60
CA LEU A 131 -12.63 4.41 -0.39
C LEU A 131 -12.77 3.58 0.90
N THR A 132 -13.66 2.59 0.90
CA THR A 132 -13.88 1.73 2.08
C THR A 132 -12.67 0.83 2.35
N THR A 133 -12.08 0.24 1.30
CA THR A 133 -10.89 -0.60 1.45
C THR A 133 -9.65 0.23 1.80
N GLY A 134 -9.51 1.43 1.23
CA GLY A 134 -8.49 2.40 1.64
C GLY A 134 -8.61 2.80 3.11
N LEU A 135 -9.84 3.01 3.62
CA LEU A 135 -10.07 3.25 5.04
C LEU A 135 -9.68 2.04 5.90
N GLY A 136 -9.98 0.83 5.43
CA GLY A 136 -9.55 -0.42 6.06
C GLY A 136 -8.04 -0.53 6.23
N ASP A 137 -7.31 -0.24 5.17
CA ASP A 137 -5.84 -0.20 5.15
C ASP A 137 -5.30 0.82 6.18
N ALA A 138 -5.83 2.04 6.15
CA ALA A 138 -5.46 3.10 7.08
C ALA A 138 -5.68 2.74 8.55
N ILE A 139 -6.85 2.16 8.87
CA ILE A 139 -7.17 1.67 10.21
C ILE A 139 -6.20 0.54 10.61
N GLY A 140 -5.93 -0.39 9.69
CA GLY A 140 -4.96 -1.47 9.89
C GLY A 140 -3.59 -0.94 10.28
N VAL A 141 -3.04 0.00 9.51
CA VAL A 141 -1.74 0.63 9.79
C VAL A 141 -1.73 1.36 11.13
N MET A 142 -2.74 2.20 11.39
CA MET A 142 -2.81 2.99 12.62
C MET A 142 -2.91 2.10 13.86
N ALA A 143 -3.86 1.17 13.85
CA ALA A 143 -4.13 0.28 14.97
C ALA A 143 -2.94 -0.66 15.20
N GLY A 144 -2.41 -1.27 14.14
CA GLY A 144 -1.25 -2.15 14.23
C GLY A 144 -0.04 -1.46 14.84
N HIS A 145 0.26 -0.23 14.38
CA HIS A 145 1.41 0.53 14.88
C HIS A 145 1.25 0.88 16.35
N CYS A 146 0.10 1.46 16.73
CA CYS A 146 -0.15 1.88 18.11
C CYS A 146 -0.17 0.68 19.07
N VAL A 147 -0.85 -0.42 18.70
CA VAL A 147 -0.91 -1.63 19.52
C VAL A 147 0.48 -2.24 19.68
N TYR A 148 1.27 -2.32 18.61
CA TYR A 148 2.62 -2.87 18.66
C TYR A 148 3.51 -2.07 19.62
N TYR A 149 3.57 -0.74 19.51
CA TYR A 149 4.42 0.07 20.39
C TYR A 149 3.90 0.14 21.83
N ALA A 150 2.59 0.14 22.04
CA ALA A 150 2.01 0.03 23.38
C ALA A 150 2.40 -1.30 24.05
N ALA A 151 2.28 -2.41 23.32
CA ALA A 151 2.67 -3.73 23.80
C ALA A 151 4.18 -3.82 24.05
N LYS A 152 5.00 -3.34 23.10
CA LYS A 152 6.46 -3.28 23.24
C LYS A 152 6.84 -2.51 24.50
N LYS A 153 6.31 -1.30 24.70
CA LYS A 153 6.51 -0.49 25.91
C LYS A 153 6.13 -1.26 27.19
N SER A 154 4.95 -1.88 27.20
CA SER A 154 4.47 -2.62 28.37
C SER A 154 5.31 -3.85 28.70
N ILE A 155 5.87 -4.53 27.69
CA ILE A 155 6.64 -5.77 27.86
C ILE A 155 8.09 -5.46 28.23
N THR A 156 8.72 -4.47 27.59
CA THR A 156 10.14 -4.14 27.81
C THR A 156 10.35 -3.16 28.96
N GLY A 157 9.31 -2.44 29.40
CA GLY A 157 9.45 -1.35 30.35
C GLY A 157 10.24 -0.16 29.78
N ASP A 158 10.27 -0.02 28.44
CA ASP A 158 11.06 1.02 27.77
C ASP A 158 10.33 2.38 27.81
N ASP A 159 10.71 3.20 28.79
CA ASP A 159 10.16 4.54 28.96
C ASP A 159 10.49 5.51 27.82
N SER A 160 11.49 5.19 26.97
CA SER A 160 11.82 6.00 25.79
C SER A 160 10.77 5.93 24.67
N ILE A 161 9.85 4.95 24.73
CA ILE A 161 8.73 4.85 23.80
C ILE A 161 7.69 5.92 24.18
N ASN A 162 7.66 6.99 23.40
CA ASN A 162 6.67 8.06 23.53
C ASN A 162 5.41 7.74 22.72
N MET A 163 4.34 7.31 23.39
CA MET A 163 3.10 6.93 22.70
C MET A 163 2.39 8.08 21.97
N GLU A 164 2.61 9.33 22.36
CA GLU A 164 2.08 10.48 21.62
C GLU A 164 2.78 10.60 20.25
N ARG A 165 4.11 10.42 20.24
CA ARG A 165 4.91 10.36 19.01
C ARG A 165 4.47 9.20 18.14
N GLU A 166 4.39 7.99 18.68
CA GLU A 166 3.97 6.81 17.89
C GLU A 166 2.54 6.96 17.36
N THR A 167 1.62 7.58 18.12
CA THR A 167 0.26 7.88 17.63
C THR A 167 0.28 8.83 16.43
N GLN A 168 1.09 9.89 16.47
CA GLN A 168 1.22 10.83 15.35
C GLN A 168 1.93 10.19 14.14
N THR A 169 2.96 9.37 14.37
CA THR A 169 3.59 8.58 13.32
C THR A 169 2.61 7.60 12.68
N GLY A 170 1.78 6.92 13.47
CA GLY A 170 0.71 6.06 12.99
C GLY A 170 -0.28 6.81 12.12
N LEU A 171 -0.72 8.00 12.54
CA LEU A 171 -1.66 8.83 11.79
C LEU A 171 -1.09 9.28 10.44
N LEU A 172 0.18 9.69 10.42
CA LEU A 172 0.88 10.05 9.19
C LEU A 172 0.91 8.89 8.20
N LEU A 173 1.30 7.70 8.66
CA LEU A 173 1.41 6.51 7.83
C LEU A 173 0.05 5.96 7.40
N ALA A 174 -0.96 6.04 8.27
CA ALA A 174 -2.34 5.68 7.95
C ALA A 174 -2.93 6.57 6.85
N SER A 175 -2.58 7.86 6.84
CA SER A 175 -3.00 8.78 5.77
C SER A 175 -2.39 8.41 4.41
N ALA A 176 -1.12 7.99 4.40
CA ALA A 176 -0.46 7.49 3.19
C ALA A 176 -1.03 6.14 2.73
N ALA A 177 -1.28 5.24 3.68
CA ALA A 177 -1.89 3.93 3.45
C ALA A 177 -3.32 4.07 2.89
N PHE A 178 -4.12 5.02 3.39
CA PHE A 178 -5.43 5.34 2.84
C PHE A 178 -5.37 5.62 1.34
N CYS A 179 -4.43 6.49 0.91
CA CYS A 179 -4.26 6.82 -0.50
C CYS A 179 -3.84 5.61 -1.34
N SER A 180 -2.91 4.79 -0.82
CA SER A 180 -2.43 3.58 -1.50
C SER A 180 -3.54 2.52 -1.63
N GLY A 181 -4.21 2.20 -0.52
CA GLY A 181 -5.30 1.23 -0.47
C GLY A 181 -6.52 1.65 -1.30
N THR A 182 -6.84 2.95 -1.35
CA THR A 182 -7.89 3.49 -2.23
C THR A 182 -7.52 3.34 -3.71
N ALA A 183 -6.24 3.54 -4.07
CA ALA A 183 -5.79 3.44 -5.45
C ALA A 183 -5.73 1.99 -5.96
N TRP A 184 -5.63 1.00 -5.06
CA TRP A 184 -5.35 -0.39 -5.43
C TRP A 184 -6.40 -0.99 -6.37
N GLN A 185 -7.68 -1.02 -5.96
CA GLN A 185 -8.72 -1.67 -6.77
C GLN A 185 -8.90 -1.00 -8.15
N PRO A 186 -9.02 0.34 -8.26
CA PRO A 186 -9.11 0.98 -9.58
C PRO A 186 -7.90 0.74 -10.48
N LEU A 187 -6.68 0.66 -9.92
CA LEU A 187 -5.49 0.36 -10.71
C LEU A 187 -5.50 -1.08 -11.23
N VAL A 188 -5.83 -2.05 -10.37
CA VAL A 188 -5.93 -3.45 -10.76
C VAL A 188 -7.01 -3.62 -11.83
N ASP A 189 -8.20 -3.05 -11.63
CA ASP A 189 -9.31 -3.13 -12.59
C ASP A 189 -8.93 -2.56 -13.96
N VAL A 190 -8.26 -1.40 -14.01
CA VAL A 190 -7.82 -0.78 -15.27
C VAL A 190 -6.77 -1.64 -15.98
N LEU A 191 -5.77 -2.15 -15.24
CA LEU A 191 -4.69 -2.95 -15.80
C LEU A 191 -5.18 -4.33 -16.27
N GLN A 192 -6.07 -4.95 -15.50
CA GLN A 192 -6.69 -6.23 -15.84
C GLN A 192 -7.68 -6.08 -17.00
N GLY A 193 -8.48 -5.01 -17.00
CA GLY A 193 -9.42 -4.68 -18.09
C GLY A 193 -8.73 -4.35 -19.41
N ALA A 194 -7.47 -3.88 -19.37
CA ALA A 194 -6.60 -3.76 -20.53
C ALA A 194 -5.99 -5.10 -21.00
N ASN A 195 -6.34 -6.23 -20.36
CA ASN A 195 -5.87 -7.58 -20.65
C ASN A 195 -4.33 -7.71 -20.60
N LEU A 196 -3.68 -7.02 -19.66
CA LEU A 196 -2.23 -7.07 -19.51
C LEU A 196 -1.77 -8.40 -18.85
N PRO A 197 -0.61 -8.95 -19.20
CA PRO A 197 -0.06 -10.12 -18.49
C PRO A 197 0.08 -9.87 -16.99
N PHE A 198 0.02 -10.92 -16.17
CA PHE A 198 0.09 -10.81 -14.70
C PHE A 198 1.27 -9.95 -14.22
N MET A 199 2.46 -10.12 -14.80
CA MET A 199 3.65 -9.33 -14.44
C MET A 199 3.49 -7.83 -14.70
N GLN A 200 2.71 -7.43 -15.71
CA GLN A 200 2.43 -6.03 -15.98
C GLN A 200 1.38 -5.47 -15.01
N VAL A 201 0.36 -6.25 -14.63
CA VAL A 201 -0.60 -5.87 -13.57
C VAL A 201 0.12 -5.71 -12.24
N PHE A 202 0.96 -6.68 -11.88
CA PHE A 202 1.83 -6.65 -10.71
C PHE A 202 2.71 -5.40 -10.67
N ALA A 203 3.46 -5.14 -11.74
CA ALA A 203 4.38 -4.00 -11.81
C ALA A 203 3.65 -2.65 -11.86
N GLY A 204 2.54 -2.58 -12.60
CA GLY A 204 1.70 -1.39 -12.68
C GLY A 204 1.08 -1.04 -11.32
N THR A 205 0.59 -2.04 -10.60
CA THR A 205 0.05 -1.88 -9.24
C THR A 205 1.15 -1.45 -8.27
N TRP A 206 2.34 -2.05 -8.34
CA TRP A 206 3.51 -1.64 -7.55
C TRP A 206 3.81 -0.14 -7.73
N ILE A 207 3.95 0.31 -8.98
CA ILE A 207 4.29 1.70 -9.30
C ILE A 207 3.16 2.64 -8.89
N GLY A 208 1.92 2.31 -9.26
CA GLY A 208 0.75 3.15 -9.01
C GLY A 208 0.46 3.32 -7.52
N CYS A 209 0.40 2.23 -6.77
CA CYS A 209 0.11 2.27 -5.33
C CYS A 209 1.28 2.85 -4.53
N GLY A 210 2.54 2.58 -4.91
CA GLY A 210 3.71 3.23 -4.33
C GLY A 210 3.70 4.75 -4.55
N THR A 211 3.31 5.20 -5.75
CA THR A 211 3.15 6.63 -6.04
C THR A 211 2.02 7.27 -5.23
N ALA A 212 0.87 6.60 -5.14
CA ALA A 212 -0.26 7.06 -4.33
C ALA A 212 0.11 7.16 -2.84
N PHE A 213 0.86 6.18 -2.31
CA PHE A 213 1.39 6.23 -0.95
C PHE A 213 2.32 7.43 -0.76
N TYR A 214 3.29 7.64 -1.67
CA TYR A 214 4.20 8.77 -1.61
C TYR A 214 3.44 10.11 -1.57
N LEU A 215 2.50 10.32 -2.49
CA LEU A 215 1.71 11.55 -2.55
C LEU A 215 0.84 11.74 -1.30
N GLY A 216 0.24 10.66 -0.79
CA GLY A 216 -0.50 10.67 0.46
C GLY A 216 0.36 11.08 1.64
N LEU A 217 1.58 10.55 1.73
CA LEU A 217 2.55 10.89 2.77
C LEU A 217 2.96 12.37 2.70
N ARG A 218 3.22 12.89 1.48
CA ARG A 218 3.53 14.31 1.28
C ARG A 218 2.36 15.22 1.65
N GLY A 219 1.14 14.88 1.21
CA GLY A 219 -0.07 15.62 1.54
C GLY A 219 -0.33 15.64 3.04
N ALA A 220 -0.20 14.49 3.70
CA ALA A 220 -0.37 14.36 5.14
C ALA A 220 0.66 15.19 5.92
N ARG A 221 1.94 15.19 5.52
CA ARG A 221 2.95 16.08 6.12
C ARG A 221 2.56 17.55 6.01
N THR A 222 2.07 18.00 4.85
CA THR A 222 1.62 19.39 4.65
C THR A 222 0.46 19.78 5.56
N ILE A 223 -0.48 18.87 5.80
CA ILE A 223 -1.69 19.15 6.57
C ILE A 223 -1.46 18.98 8.07
N LEU A 224 -0.71 17.94 8.46
CA LEU A 224 -0.59 17.50 9.85
C LEU A 224 0.61 18.11 10.58
N SER A 225 1.60 18.69 9.90
CA SER A 225 2.78 19.25 10.57
C SER A 225 2.50 20.41 11.52
N GLY A 226 1.42 21.16 11.29
CA GLY A 226 0.95 22.20 12.21
C GLY A 226 0.37 21.61 13.50
N PRO A 227 -0.72 20.82 13.44
CA PRO A 227 -1.37 20.27 14.63
C PRO A 227 -0.62 19.12 15.31
N CYS A 228 0.31 18.43 14.64
CA CYS A 228 1.03 17.28 15.18
C CYS A 228 2.54 17.58 15.30
N LYS A 229 2.99 17.90 16.51
CA LYS A 229 4.38 18.33 16.80
C LYS A 229 5.48 17.33 16.39
N TYR A 230 5.15 16.04 16.21
CA TYR A 230 6.07 15.00 15.78
C TYR A 230 6.01 14.70 14.27
N ILE A 231 5.18 15.42 13.51
CA ILE A 231 5.13 15.33 12.04
C ILE A 231 5.87 16.52 11.46
N HIS A 232 7.03 16.27 10.85
CA HIS A 232 7.77 17.31 10.16
C HIS A 232 7.13 17.69 8.84
N GLU A 233 7.19 18.99 8.54
CA GLU A 233 6.83 19.56 7.24
C GLU A 233 7.55 18.84 6.08
N PRO A 234 6.95 18.86 4.87
CA PRO A 234 7.56 18.27 3.70
C PRO A 234 8.87 18.99 3.32
N THR A 235 10.02 18.31 3.48
CA THR A 235 11.35 18.80 3.06
C THR A 235 11.92 17.95 1.93
N TYR A 236 13.03 18.39 1.32
CA TYR A 236 13.77 17.56 0.37
C TYR A 236 14.40 16.33 1.04
N GLU A 237 14.89 16.51 2.27
CA GLU A 237 15.55 15.45 3.03
C GLU A 237 14.60 14.31 3.36
N ASN A 238 13.44 14.60 3.95
CA ASN A 238 12.44 13.56 4.20
C ASN A 238 11.78 13.05 2.90
N SER A 239 11.80 13.80 1.80
CA SER A 239 11.33 13.29 0.50
C SER A 239 12.17 12.10 0.01
N LYS A 240 13.47 12.07 0.28
CA LYS A 240 14.34 10.94 -0.10
C LYS A 240 13.96 9.66 0.65
N THR A 241 13.76 9.77 1.97
CA THR A 241 13.33 8.64 2.79
C THR A 241 11.90 8.21 2.43
N ASP A 242 10.98 9.16 2.29
CA ASP A 242 9.59 8.93 1.87
C ASP A 242 9.53 8.15 0.53
N LYS A 243 10.37 8.50 -0.46
CA LYS A 243 10.47 7.78 -1.75
C LYS A 243 10.94 6.34 -1.56
N SER A 244 11.99 6.12 -0.78
CA SER A 244 12.51 4.77 -0.54
C SER A 244 11.49 3.88 0.17
N LEU A 245 10.75 4.41 1.15
CA LEU A 245 9.66 3.71 1.81
C LEU A 245 8.53 3.40 0.81
N SER A 246 8.16 4.36 -0.02
CA SER A 246 7.09 4.21 -1.02
C SER A 246 7.39 3.12 -2.05
N VAL A 247 8.67 2.92 -2.41
CA VAL A 247 9.08 1.79 -3.27
C VAL A 247 8.83 0.45 -2.58
N ALA A 248 9.14 0.33 -1.28
CA ALA A 248 8.86 -0.89 -0.51
C ALA A 248 7.37 -1.16 -0.34
N ILE A 249 6.56 -0.11 -0.13
CA ILE A 249 5.08 -0.20 -0.10
C ILE A 249 4.51 -0.60 -1.46
N GLY A 250 5.08 -0.08 -2.56
CA GLY A 250 4.78 -0.57 -3.90
C GLY A 250 5.01 -2.09 -4.02
N GLY A 251 6.09 -2.60 -3.43
CA GLY A 251 6.35 -4.05 -3.36
C GLY A 251 5.26 -4.83 -2.64
N ALA A 252 4.81 -4.32 -1.49
CA ALA A 252 3.72 -4.90 -0.72
C ALA A 252 2.43 -5.00 -1.55
N THR A 253 2.05 -3.90 -2.20
CA THR A 253 0.81 -3.79 -2.99
C THR A 253 0.86 -4.58 -4.30
N GLY A 254 2.04 -4.69 -4.92
CA GLY A 254 2.26 -5.57 -6.08
C GLY A 254 2.07 -7.04 -5.71
N PHE A 255 2.65 -7.51 -4.60
CA PHE A 255 2.43 -8.88 -4.13
C PHE A 255 0.98 -9.16 -3.73
N PHE A 256 0.25 -8.13 -3.31
CA PHE A 256 -1.17 -8.28 -3.02
C PHE A 256 -1.99 -8.63 -4.26
N VAL A 257 -1.57 -8.24 -5.48
CA VAL A 257 -2.18 -8.74 -6.74
C VAL A 257 -2.11 -10.26 -6.83
N GLY A 258 -1.11 -10.89 -6.21
CA GLY A 258 -0.95 -12.33 -6.16
C GLY A 258 -2.10 -13.07 -5.45
N THR A 259 -2.88 -12.38 -4.62
CA THR A 259 -4.03 -12.99 -3.94
C THR A 259 -5.24 -13.19 -4.86
N ASP A 260 -5.31 -12.45 -5.97
CA ASP A 260 -6.35 -12.63 -6.98
C ASP A 260 -6.05 -13.89 -7.80
N THR A 261 -6.78 -14.96 -7.49
CA THR A 261 -6.64 -16.26 -8.17
C THR A 261 -7.53 -16.37 -9.41
N ALA A 262 -8.43 -15.42 -9.64
CA ALA A 262 -9.32 -15.41 -10.80
C ALA A 262 -8.60 -14.85 -12.05
N TYR A 263 -7.67 -13.91 -11.87
CA TYR A 263 -6.98 -13.28 -12.99
C TYR A 263 -5.75 -14.06 -13.48
N LEU A 264 -5.83 -14.62 -14.70
CA LEU A 264 -4.73 -15.31 -15.39
C LEU A 264 -3.92 -16.27 -14.47
N PRO A 265 -4.57 -17.26 -13.82
CA PRO A 265 -3.95 -18.07 -12.77
C PRO A 265 -2.66 -18.78 -13.19
N ALA A 266 -2.56 -19.20 -14.46
CA ALA A 266 -1.36 -19.83 -15.01
C ALA A 266 -0.14 -18.88 -15.12
N GLN A 267 -0.34 -17.56 -15.00
CA GLN A 267 0.72 -16.55 -15.02
C GLN A 267 1.02 -15.96 -13.63
N ASN A 268 0.13 -16.16 -12.67
CA ASN A 268 0.29 -15.68 -11.30
C ASN A 268 1.31 -16.55 -10.56
N PHE A 269 2.57 -16.10 -10.51
CA PHE A 269 3.64 -16.84 -9.83
C PHE A 269 3.48 -16.90 -8.30
N LEU A 270 2.52 -16.16 -7.74
CA LEU A 270 2.18 -16.14 -6.31
C LEU A 270 0.97 -17.01 -5.98
N PHE A 271 0.33 -17.61 -6.99
CA PHE A 271 -0.92 -18.37 -6.86
C PHE A 271 -0.88 -19.41 -5.74
N ASP A 272 0.16 -20.26 -5.71
CA ASP A 272 0.29 -21.34 -4.71
C ASP A 272 0.84 -20.85 -3.35
N VAL A 273 1.28 -19.60 -3.24
CA VAL A 273 1.92 -19.07 -2.03
C VAL A 273 0.94 -18.22 -1.22
N VAL A 274 0.23 -17.31 -1.90
CA VAL A 274 -0.68 -16.35 -1.27
C VAL A 274 -2.00 -16.21 -2.04
N GLY A 275 -2.37 -17.15 -2.90
CA GLY A 275 -3.66 -17.14 -3.57
C GLY A 275 -4.83 -17.26 -2.59
N ILE A 276 -5.83 -16.39 -2.72
CA ILE A 276 -7.13 -16.54 -2.05
C ILE A 276 -8.06 -17.23 -3.04
N HIS A 277 -8.36 -18.51 -2.81
CA HIS A 277 -9.26 -19.32 -3.64
C HIS A 277 -10.72 -19.19 -3.16
N ASP A 278 -11.68 -19.55 -4.01
CA ASP A 278 -13.13 -19.49 -3.71
C ASP A 278 -13.55 -20.21 -2.42
N ALA A 279 -12.84 -21.27 -2.02
CA ALA A 279 -13.13 -22.03 -0.80
C ALA A 279 -12.43 -21.47 0.45
N THR A 280 -11.65 -20.40 0.31
CA THR A 280 -10.87 -19.82 1.42
C THR A 280 -11.80 -19.13 2.41
N PRO A 281 -11.79 -19.52 3.69
CA PRO A 281 -12.57 -18.82 4.70
C PRO A 281 -12.19 -17.33 4.77
N GLN A 282 -13.16 -16.44 4.93
CA GLN A 282 -12.95 -14.99 4.94
C GLN A 282 -11.81 -14.52 5.86
N LEU A 283 -11.77 -14.99 7.11
CA LEU A 283 -10.71 -14.64 8.06
C LEU A 283 -9.33 -15.13 7.60
N MET A 284 -9.27 -16.31 6.97
CA MET A 284 -8.04 -16.82 6.37
C MET A 284 -7.64 -15.95 5.17
N GLY A 285 -8.60 -15.51 4.35
CA GLY A 285 -8.38 -14.54 3.28
C GLY A 285 -7.73 -13.26 3.79
N CYS A 286 -8.21 -12.69 4.90
CA CYS A 286 -7.59 -11.52 5.53
C CYS A 286 -6.15 -11.80 6.01
N ALA A 287 -5.90 -12.97 6.60
CA ALA A 287 -4.56 -13.36 7.02
C ALA A 287 -3.60 -13.56 5.83
N ILE A 288 -4.08 -14.16 4.73
CA ILE A 288 -3.34 -14.33 3.48
C ILE A 288 -3.01 -12.97 2.86
N ALA A 289 -3.97 -12.04 2.82
CA ALA A 289 -3.76 -10.67 2.34
C ALA A 289 -2.69 -9.92 3.15
N GLY A 290 -2.76 -9.98 4.49
CA GLY A 290 -1.72 -9.43 5.35
C GLY A 290 -0.35 -10.10 5.15
N THR A 291 -0.35 -11.40 4.84
CA THR A 291 0.88 -12.16 4.57
C THR A 291 1.47 -11.77 3.21
N SER A 292 0.66 -11.62 2.16
CA SER A 292 1.12 -11.22 0.83
C SER A 292 1.75 -9.83 0.83
N THR A 293 1.12 -8.85 1.50
CA THR A 293 1.69 -7.51 1.63
C THR A 293 3.00 -7.56 2.41
N GLY A 294 3.04 -8.33 3.50
CA GLY A 294 4.25 -8.54 4.30
C GLY A 294 5.41 -9.13 3.51
N LEU A 295 5.16 -10.19 2.73
CA LEU A 295 6.14 -10.82 1.85
C LEU A 295 6.66 -9.84 0.78
N GLY A 296 5.76 -9.10 0.13
CA GLY A 296 6.14 -8.12 -0.89
C GLY A 296 6.98 -6.98 -0.33
N PHE A 297 6.63 -6.48 0.86
CA PHE A 297 7.42 -5.46 1.55
C PHE A 297 8.81 -5.96 1.92
N VAL A 298 8.91 -7.15 2.53
CA VAL A 298 10.19 -7.74 2.90
C VAL A 298 11.06 -7.98 1.67
N ALA A 299 10.49 -8.49 0.58
CA ALA A 299 11.21 -8.70 -0.67
C ALA A 299 11.76 -7.38 -1.23
N ALA A 300 10.90 -6.37 -1.41
CA ALA A 300 11.31 -5.06 -1.92
C ALA A 300 12.33 -4.37 -1.01
N GLN A 301 12.11 -4.39 0.30
CA GLN A 301 13.00 -3.77 1.26
C GLN A 301 14.35 -4.49 1.35
N THR A 302 14.37 -5.82 1.21
CA THR A 302 15.63 -6.59 1.14
C THR A 302 16.45 -6.17 -0.08
N THR A 303 15.82 -6.01 -1.25
CA THR A 303 16.47 -5.50 -2.45
C THR A 303 17.02 -4.09 -2.24
N LEU A 304 16.24 -3.19 -1.62
CA LEU A 304 16.71 -1.84 -1.29
C LEU A 304 17.91 -1.87 -0.32
N ASN A 305 17.82 -2.66 0.75
CA ASN A 305 18.89 -2.84 1.74
C ASN A 305 20.20 -3.36 1.12
N ALA A 306 20.10 -4.19 0.07
CA ALA A 306 21.26 -4.75 -0.62
C ALA A 306 21.91 -3.76 -1.61
N ILE A 307 21.11 -2.89 -2.25
CA ILE A 307 21.58 -1.96 -3.29
C ILE A 307 22.12 -0.66 -2.68
N TYR A 308 21.46 -0.12 -1.65
CA TYR A 308 21.77 1.20 -1.12
C TYR A 308 22.71 1.15 0.09
N PRO A 309 23.73 2.03 0.16
CA PRO A 309 24.63 2.11 1.31
C PRO A 309 23.92 2.66 2.54
N ALA A 310 24.54 2.52 3.72
CA ALA A 310 24.05 3.04 4.99
C ALA A 310 23.73 4.55 4.94
N GLY A 311 22.69 4.96 5.65
CA GLY A 311 22.21 6.34 5.73
C GLY A 311 21.52 6.88 4.47
N LYS A 312 21.04 6.01 3.57
CA LYS A 312 20.33 6.38 2.34
C LYS A 312 18.88 5.91 2.28
N LEU A 313 18.51 4.94 3.11
CA LEU A 313 17.16 4.37 3.17
C LEU A 313 16.41 4.91 4.39
N TRP A 314 15.09 4.81 4.35
CA TRP A 314 14.21 5.21 5.44
C TRP A 314 14.43 4.41 6.74
N ASN A 315 14.96 3.18 6.66
CA ASN A 315 15.21 2.29 7.80
C ASN A 315 16.66 2.33 8.30
N ASP A 316 17.42 3.39 8.00
CA ASP A 316 18.80 3.58 8.45
C ASP A 316 18.93 4.27 9.83
N GLY A 317 17.82 4.55 10.52
CA GLY A 317 17.83 5.03 11.90
C GLY A 317 18.62 6.31 12.13
N LYS A 318 18.30 7.37 11.36
CA LYS A 318 18.76 8.73 11.62
C LYS A 318 17.63 9.54 12.23
#